data_AF-A0A954L0I1-F1
#
_entry.id   AF-A0A954L0I1-F1
#
_cell.length_a   1.000
_cell.length_b   1.000
_cell.length_c   1.000
_cell.angle_alpha   90.00
_cell.angle_beta   90.00
_cell.angle_gamma   90.00
#
_symmetry.space_group_name_H-M   'P 1'
#
loop_
_entity.id
_entity.type
_entity.pdbx_description
1 polymer ?
#
loop_
_entity_poly.entity_id
_entity_poly.type
_entity_poly.pdbx_seq_one_letter_code
_entity_poly.pdbx_strand_id
1 'polypeptide(L)'
;MKRCVRLLLLLVMSCIPAVAAAAEPTVADLVAAARPYLEAIAGKQSRFGIQAEIHVPIDGRSQLIRAGLTRYDDESFDLELAHQDYAITIRRRPDQTQLELPLHQTALIGKGAVAASDRLSPRDITTRLLSPDSEVDTVRIALNALASGDVETVAGALLMGSRPQYDTATGRWILNDTVHVRIPALDQIHVETGDVSVQLKFVGTDQISDAVSVSPPAGFQVTELSRDELERTFSRGLRRATEILKPSDRLRHPEQTARSVSHGTLQWIEGQRVATLWGTPEEIGTAHGELLADESRRCIESVLYTFGTAHVIRTGHWFRHDLDAAYQRLSPHIPERHKQETRALAASLHLDAKTVEALNVFPELFHCSGFAVFGTATTDGTLYHGRVLDYMTTIGLQDAATTFIVRPRDHLAFVNVGYGGFIGSVSGMNAAAISLGEMGGRGEGNWDGAPMATLMRRALEECQTLAEVRTLWTTTPRTCEYYYVFADGKTNQTVGVAATPEHIEFIGPGEAHERLGTGITDAVVLSAGGRLEELRRRVTEKHGKIDAEIAMWLMSRPVAMQSNLHNVLFVPAQQILYVANAGHGKPAAEMPYVRLDLQQLLNQIPADASP
;
A
#
# COMPACT_ATOMS: atom_id res chain seq x y z
N MET A 1 5.60 16.24 -1.78
CA MET A 1 4.40 15.81 -2.56
C MET A 1 3.05 16.29 -2.04
N LYS A 2 2.67 16.14 -0.74
CA LYS A 2 1.38 16.65 -0.19
C LYS A 2 1.15 18.15 -0.41
N ARG A 3 2.23 18.94 -0.40
CA ARG A 3 2.23 20.38 -0.72
C ARG A 3 2.30 20.61 -2.23
N CYS A 4 3.13 19.90 -2.98
CA CYS A 4 3.31 20.02 -4.44
C CYS A 4 2.07 19.67 -5.30
N VAL A 5 1.24 18.71 -4.88
CA VAL A 5 -0.01 18.37 -5.60
C VAL A 5 -1.11 19.36 -5.25
N ARG A 6 -1.21 19.78 -3.98
CA ARG A 6 -1.98 20.98 -3.58
C ARG A 6 -1.46 22.24 -4.27
N LEU A 7 -0.18 22.30 -4.61
CA LEU A 7 0.49 23.40 -5.29
C LEU A 7 0.15 23.42 -6.76
N LEU A 8 0.06 22.27 -7.46
CA LEU A 8 -0.48 22.17 -8.82
C LEU A 8 -1.98 22.55 -8.87
N LEU A 9 -2.70 22.30 -7.77
CA LEU A 9 -4.09 22.69 -7.52
C LEU A 9 -4.26 24.17 -7.18
N LEU A 10 -3.32 24.75 -6.44
CA LEU A 10 -3.25 26.18 -6.12
C LEU A 10 -2.62 26.98 -7.27
N LEU A 11 -1.88 26.31 -8.17
CA LEU A 11 -1.32 26.83 -9.43
C LEU A 11 -2.40 27.15 -10.48
N VAL A 12 -3.61 26.61 -10.29
CA VAL A 12 -4.83 26.96 -11.04
C VAL A 12 -5.40 28.30 -10.57
N MET A 13 -4.76 28.92 -9.59
CA MET A 13 -5.14 30.20 -9.05
C MET A 13 -3.95 31.13 -9.20
N SER A 14 -4.12 32.08 -10.11
CA SER A 14 -3.63 33.45 -10.03
C SER A 14 -2.41 33.93 -10.84
N CYS A 15 -2.60 34.72 -11.91
CA CYS A 15 -1.62 35.58 -12.61
C CYS A 15 -2.13 36.85 -13.38
N ILE A 16 -1.50 38.06 -13.26
CA ILE A 16 -1.34 39.14 -14.31
C ILE A 16 0.11 39.73 -14.29
N PRO A 17 0.61 40.37 -15.37
CA PRO A 17 1.99 40.83 -15.51
C PRO A 17 2.26 42.22 -14.91
N ALA A 18 3.54 42.50 -14.67
CA ALA A 18 4.03 43.84 -14.44
C ALA A 18 4.65 44.40 -15.73
N VAL A 19 4.01 45.41 -16.35
CA VAL A 19 4.72 46.47 -17.10
C VAL A 19 3.99 47.80 -16.93
N ALA A 20 4.75 48.79 -16.43
CA ALA A 20 4.57 50.24 -16.53
C ALA A 20 3.25 50.89 -16.05
N ALA A 21 3.33 51.46 -14.83
CA ALA A 21 2.69 52.71 -14.40
C ALA A 21 1.20 52.93 -14.78
N ALA A 22 0.28 52.12 -14.24
CA ALA A 22 -1.14 52.48 -14.09
C ALA A 22 -1.88 51.45 -13.22
N ALA A 23 -2.62 51.90 -12.20
CA ALA A 23 -3.53 51.15 -11.31
C ALA A 23 -2.96 49.94 -10.53
N GLU A 24 -3.56 49.64 -9.36
CA GLU A 24 -3.26 48.38 -8.66
C GLU A 24 -3.79 47.19 -9.48
N PRO A 25 -3.02 46.09 -9.62
CA PRO A 25 -3.44 44.94 -10.41
C PRO A 25 -4.66 44.27 -9.78
N THR A 26 -5.58 43.81 -10.63
CA THR A 26 -6.90 43.28 -10.23
C THR A 26 -6.94 41.74 -10.19
N VAL A 27 -8.08 41.16 -9.80
CA VAL A 27 -8.28 39.70 -9.89
C VAL A 27 -8.56 39.25 -11.33
N ALA A 28 -9.16 40.10 -12.17
CA ALA A 28 -9.42 39.77 -13.58
C ALA A 28 -8.11 39.65 -14.35
N ASP A 29 -7.26 40.61 -14.07
CA ASP A 29 -5.85 40.56 -14.31
C ASP A 29 -5.31 39.19 -13.86
N LEU A 30 -5.40 38.87 -12.58
CA LEU A 30 -5.01 37.59 -12.02
C LEU A 30 -5.57 36.33 -12.72
N VAL A 31 -6.62 36.43 -13.50
CA VAL A 31 -7.15 35.30 -14.28
C VAL A 31 -6.47 35.23 -15.66
N ALA A 32 -6.20 36.38 -16.27
CA ALA A 32 -5.73 36.50 -17.63
C ALA A 32 -4.35 35.86 -17.88
N ALA A 33 -3.38 36.01 -16.98
CA ALA A 33 -2.07 35.37 -17.19
C ALA A 33 -2.02 33.91 -16.70
N ALA A 34 -3.03 33.43 -15.94
CA ALA A 34 -3.13 32.02 -15.57
C ALA A 34 -3.85 31.23 -16.67
N ARG A 35 -4.67 31.91 -17.49
CA ARG A 35 -5.48 31.35 -18.56
C ARG A 35 -4.75 30.31 -19.43
N PRO A 36 -3.51 30.50 -19.94
CA PRO A 36 -2.88 29.49 -20.79
C PRO A 36 -2.68 28.15 -20.06
N TYR A 37 -2.30 28.20 -18.79
CA TYR A 37 -2.16 27.03 -17.93
C TYR A 37 -3.52 26.38 -17.64
N LEU A 38 -4.54 27.20 -17.33
CA LEU A 38 -5.90 26.74 -17.04
C LEU A 38 -6.55 26.03 -18.22
N GLU A 39 -6.44 26.62 -19.42
CA GLU A 39 -6.95 26.03 -20.65
C GLU A 39 -6.21 24.73 -21.00
N ALA A 40 -4.89 24.68 -20.76
CA ALA A 40 -4.08 23.48 -20.96
C ALA A 40 -4.49 22.33 -20.04
N ILE A 41 -4.55 22.56 -18.72
CA ILE A 41 -4.90 21.50 -17.74
C ILE A 41 -6.39 21.14 -17.76
N ALA A 42 -7.27 22.06 -18.17
CA ALA A 42 -8.69 21.77 -18.39
C ALA A 42 -8.95 20.99 -19.69
N GLY A 43 -7.90 20.72 -20.48
CA GLY A 43 -7.99 19.96 -21.72
C GLY A 43 -8.58 20.73 -22.90
N LYS A 44 -8.70 22.06 -22.82
CA LYS A 44 -9.15 22.91 -23.94
C LYS A 44 -8.10 23.10 -25.02
N GLN A 45 -6.82 22.88 -24.68
CA GLN A 45 -5.72 22.91 -25.63
C GLN A 45 -5.20 21.48 -25.85
N SER A 46 -5.17 21.05 -27.11
CA SER A 46 -4.64 19.75 -27.50
C SER A 46 -3.12 19.73 -27.66
N ARG A 47 -2.47 20.91 -27.65
CA ARG A 47 -1.02 21.06 -27.83
C ARG A 47 -0.49 22.18 -26.94
N PHE A 48 0.57 21.93 -26.17
CA PHE A 48 1.25 22.93 -25.32
C PHE A 48 2.49 22.31 -24.65
N GLY A 49 3.34 23.14 -24.06
CA GLY A 49 4.38 22.70 -23.13
C GLY A 49 4.31 23.42 -21.77
N ILE A 50 4.73 22.74 -20.71
CA ILE A 50 4.91 23.30 -19.37
C ILE A 50 6.26 22.83 -18.85
N GLN A 51 7.11 23.77 -18.44
CA GLN A 51 8.35 23.50 -17.73
C GLN A 51 8.21 23.95 -16.28
N ALA A 52 8.77 23.21 -15.34
CA ALA A 52 8.72 23.52 -13.92
C ALA A 52 10.06 23.32 -13.22
N GLU A 53 10.42 24.27 -12.35
CA GLU A 53 11.46 24.12 -11.35
C GLU A 53 10.83 24.14 -9.96
N ILE A 54 10.92 23.02 -9.26
CA ILE A 54 10.21 22.75 -8.00
C ILE A 54 11.26 22.59 -6.89
N HIS A 55 11.38 23.57 -6.01
CA HIS A 55 12.20 23.50 -4.81
C HIS A 55 11.35 23.00 -3.64
N VAL A 56 11.74 21.88 -3.05
CA VAL A 56 10.99 21.20 -1.99
C VAL A 56 11.93 20.77 -0.85
N PRO A 57 11.48 20.81 0.41
CA PRO A 57 12.24 20.24 1.51
C PRO A 57 12.17 18.70 1.44
N ILE A 58 13.32 18.07 1.24
CA ILE A 58 13.49 16.62 1.31
C ILE A 58 14.68 16.39 2.26
N ASP A 59 14.47 15.54 3.26
CA ASP A 59 15.46 15.23 4.31
C ASP A 59 16.04 16.48 5.01
N GLY A 60 15.17 17.48 5.25
CA GLY A 60 15.53 18.72 5.93
C GLY A 60 16.32 19.71 5.07
N ARG A 61 16.49 19.47 3.77
CA ARG A 61 17.18 20.38 2.83
C ARG A 61 16.29 20.73 1.65
N SER A 62 16.43 21.95 1.13
CA SER A 62 15.77 22.34 -0.12
C SER A 62 16.45 21.64 -1.29
N GLN A 63 15.68 20.87 -2.05
CA GLN A 63 16.14 20.11 -3.21
C GLN A 63 15.34 20.51 -4.45
N LEU A 64 16.02 20.61 -5.60
CA LEU A 64 15.42 20.97 -6.89
C LEU A 64 14.94 19.73 -7.65
N ILE A 65 13.69 19.76 -8.08
CA ILE A 65 13.11 18.85 -9.05
C ILE A 65 12.78 19.66 -10.30
N ARG A 66 13.29 19.23 -11.47
CA ARG A 66 12.89 19.78 -12.76
C ARG A 66 11.83 18.90 -13.37
N ALA A 67 10.77 19.50 -13.89
CA ALA A 67 9.72 18.78 -14.62
C ALA A 67 9.45 19.43 -15.97
N GLY A 68 9.11 18.63 -16.96
CA GLY A 68 8.67 19.06 -18.28
C GLY A 68 7.48 18.24 -18.72
N LEU A 69 6.45 18.88 -19.27
CA LEU A 69 5.31 18.24 -19.91
C LEU A 69 5.13 18.87 -21.28
N THR A 70 5.22 18.09 -22.34
CA THR A 70 4.86 18.51 -23.70
C THR A 70 3.72 17.66 -24.18
N ARG A 71 2.56 18.28 -24.44
CA ARG A 71 1.42 17.63 -25.11
C ARG A 71 1.47 18.02 -26.59
N TYR A 72 1.45 17.02 -27.47
CA TYR A 72 1.49 17.22 -28.92
C TYR A 72 0.10 17.17 -29.55
N ASP A 73 -0.77 16.30 -29.03
CA ASP A 73 -2.16 16.09 -29.45
C ASP A 73 -2.97 15.37 -28.33
N ASP A 74 -4.13 14.81 -28.66
CA ASP A 74 -5.01 14.09 -27.70
C ASP A 74 -4.51 12.70 -27.31
N GLU A 75 -3.52 12.20 -28.02
CA GLU A 75 -2.91 10.90 -27.89
C GLU A 75 -1.42 11.04 -27.50
N SER A 76 -0.71 12.12 -27.80
CA SER A 76 0.75 12.14 -27.69
C SER A 76 1.23 13.14 -26.65
N PHE A 77 2.11 12.70 -25.74
CA PHE A 77 2.81 13.58 -24.81
C PHE A 77 4.19 13.04 -24.41
N ASP A 78 5.04 13.94 -23.94
CA ASP A 78 6.27 13.64 -23.20
C ASP A 78 6.19 14.24 -21.80
N LEU A 79 6.50 13.46 -20.77
CA LEU A 79 6.61 13.90 -19.37
C LEU A 79 8.00 13.55 -18.86
N GLU A 80 8.73 14.57 -18.40
CA GLU A 80 10.10 14.46 -17.90
C GLU A 80 10.12 14.90 -16.44
N LEU A 81 10.76 14.11 -15.58
CA LEU A 81 11.00 14.43 -14.17
C LEU A 81 12.46 14.14 -13.85
N ALA A 82 13.19 15.14 -13.38
CA ALA A 82 14.60 15.03 -13.05
C ALA A 82 14.88 15.56 -11.64
N HIS A 83 15.47 14.70 -10.82
CA HIS A 83 15.98 14.95 -9.49
C HIS A 83 17.34 14.23 -9.36
N GLN A 84 18.15 14.61 -8.37
CA GLN A 84 19.49 14.02 -8.19
C GLN A 84 19.47 12.50 -7.95
N ASP A 85 18.42 12.02 -7.28
CA ASP A 85 18.28 10.61 -6.86
C ASP A 85 17.32 9.84 -7.78
N TYR A 86 16.52 10.54 -8.58
CA TYR A 86 15.51 9.95 -9.46
C TYR A 86 15.38 10.73 -10.77
N ALA A 87 15.41 10.04 -11.91
CA ALA A 87 15.08 10.63 -13.19
C ALA A 87 14.17 9.69 -13.98
N ILE A 88 13.10 10.23 -14.55
CA ILE A 88 12.08 9.49 -15.29
C ILE A 88 11.67 10.30 -16.52
N THR A 89 11.49 9.62 -17.65
CA THR A 89 10.84 10.21 -18.82
C THR A 89 9.79 9.26 -19.37
N ILE A 90 8.55 9.72 -19.52
CA ILE A 90 7.45 8.98 -20.15
C ILE A 90 7.20 9.63 -21.51
N ARG A 91 7.32 8.85 -22.58
CA ARG A 91 6.99 9.27 -23.94
C ARG A 91 5.86 8.40 -24.45
N ARG A 92 4.68 8.98 -24.65
CA ARG A 92 3.48 8.28 -25.07
C ARG A 92 3.11 8.72 -26.49
N ARG A 93 2.84 7.76 -27.36
CA ARG A 93 2.41 7.90 -28.75
C ARG A 93 1.16 7.03 -29.00
N PRO A 94 0.46 7.16 -30.14
CA PRO A 94 -0.78 6.40 -30.40
C PRO A 94 -0.59 4.88 -30.38
N ASP A 95 0.59 4.37 -30.70
CA ASP A 95 0.91 2.94 -30.84
C ASP A 95 1.93 2.42 -29.80
N GLN A 96 2.58 3.30 -29.05
CA GLN A 96 3.67 2.95 -28.12
C GLN A 96 3.69 3.85 -26.88
N THR A 97 4.12 3.29 -25.75
CA THR A 97 4.49 4.06 -24.55
C THR A 97 5.86 3.62 -24.08
N GLN A 98 6.77 4.57 -23.92
CA GLN A 98 8.15 4.35 -23.47
C GLN A 98 8.35 5.02 -22.12
N LEU A 99 8.87 4.25 -21.15
CA LEU A 99 9.39 4.75 -19.88
C LEU A 99 10.92 4.68 -19.93
N GLU A 100 11.59 5.79 -19.74
CA GLU A 100 13.05 5.87 -19.62
C GLU A 100 13.42 6.16 -18.16
N LEU A 101 14.45 5.46 -17.68
CA LEU A 101 15.00 5.60 -16.34
C LEU A 101 16.50 5.91 -16.48
N PRO A 102 16.89 7.17 -16.72
CA PRO A 102 18.26 7.53 -17.06
C PRO A 102 19.31 7.14 -16.02
N LEU A 103 18.98 7.20 -14.72
CA LEU A 103 19.91 6.81 -13.65
C LEU A 103 20.17 5.30 -13.59
N HIS A 104 19.31 4.50 -14.23
CA HIS A 104 19.48 3.05 -14.38
C HIS A 104 19.94 2.65 -15.78
N GLN A 105 19.99 3.58 -16.74
CA GLN A 105 20.24 3.31 -18.15
C GLN A 105 19.30 2.23 -18.72
N THR A 106 18.02 2.29 -18.34
CA THR A 106 16.99 1.33 -18.77
C THR A 106 15.81 2.03 -19.42
N ALA A 107 15.24 1.41 -20.45
CA ALA A 107 13.98 1.81 -21.06
C ALA A 107 12.99 0.63 -21.11
N LEU A 108 11.74 0.89 -20.72
CA LEU A 108 10.63 -0.05 -20.85
C LEU A 108 9.73 0.42 -21.98
N ILE A 109 9.46 -0.46 -22.95
CA ILE A 109 8.72 -0.12 -24.16
C ILE A 109 7.45 -0.96 -24.24
N GLY A 110 6.31 -0.32 -24.01
CA GLY A 110 4.99 -0.91 -24.14
C GLY A 110 4.44 -0.79 -25.57
N LYS A 111 4.01 -1.91 -26.15
CA LYS A 111 3.31 -1.96 -27.46
C LYS A 111 1.96 -2.70 -27.36
N GLY A 112 1.05 -2.42 -28.30
CA GLY A 112 -0.25 -3.07 -28.38
C GLY A 112 -1.42 -2.24 -27.85
N ALA A 113 -2.61 -2.85 -27.79
CA ALA A 113 -3.83 -2.19 -27.33
C ALA A 113 -3.84 -2.03 -25.80
N VAL A 114 -4.56 -1.01 -25.33
CA VAL A 114 -4.74 -0.71 -23.90
C VAL A 114 -6.23 -0.52 -23.63
N ALA A 115 -6.73 -1.01 -22.50
CA ALA A 115 -8.10 -0.74 -22.05
C ALA A 115 -8.33 0.77 -21.85
N ALA A 116 -9.48 1.30 -22.26
CA ALA A 116 -9.74 2.74 -22.20
C ALA A 116 -9.61 3.34 -20.78
N SER A 117 -9.95 2.57 -19.75
CA SER A 117 -9.84 2.94 -18.34
C SER A 117 -8.38 3.08 -17.86
N ASP A 118 -7.44 2.40 -18.52
CA ASP A 118 -6.04 2.33 -18.12
C ASP A 118 -5.13 3.19 -19.00
N ARG A 119 -5.68 3.78 -20.08
CA ARG A 119 -4.90 4.58 -21.03
C ARG A 119 -4.31 5.84 -20.42
N LEU A 120 -3.04 6.10 -20.73
CA LEU A 120 -2.35 7.35 -20.42
C LEU A 120 -2.57 8.45 -21.47
N SER A 121 -3.51 8.31 -22.43
CA SER A 121 -3.80 9.40 -23.38
C SER A 121 -4.11 10.70 -22.62
N PRO A 122 -3.63 11.87 -23.08
CA PRO A 122 -3.89 13.16 -22.43
C PRO A 122 -5.37 13.46 -22.23
N ARG A 123 -6.22 13.07 -23.20
CA ARG A 123 -7.66 13.34 -23.15
C ARG A 123 -8.33 12.60 -21.98
N ASP A 124 -9.00 13.34 -21.10
CA ASP A 124 -9.71 12.82 -19.92
C ASP A 124 -8.81 12.12 -18.89
N ILE A 125 -7.48 12.34 -18.94
CA ILE A 125 -6.51 11.62 -18.09
C ILE A 125 -6.79 11.79 -16.59
N THR A 126 -7.26 12.97 -16.18
CA THR A 126 -7.57 13.29 -14.78
C THR A 126 -8.70 12.44 -14.22
N THR A 127 -9.65 12.00 -15.05
CA THR A 127 -10.74 11.10 -14.64
C THR A 127 -10.27 9.68 -14.39
N ARG A 128 -9.12 9.29 -14.97
CA ARG A 128 -8.49 7.97 -14.79
C ARG A 128 -7.49 7.98 -13.64
N LEU A 129 -6.76 9.08 -13.48
CA LEU A 129 -5.71 9.21 -12.47
C LEU A 129 -6.22 9.66 -11.10
N LEU A 130 -7.41 10.25 -11.01
CA LEU A 130 -7.98 10.73 -9.74
C LEU A 130 -9.25 9.96 -9.40
N SER A 131 -9.50 9.81 -8.10
CA SER A 131 -10.57 8.98 -7.56
C SER A 131 -11.38 9.76 -6.53
N PRO A 132 -12.71 9.56 -6.43
CA PRO A 132 -13.53 10.10 -5.35
C PRO A 132 -13.12 9.59 -3.96
N ASP A 133 -12.34 8.52 -3.92
CA ASP A 133 -11.76 8.00 -2.68
C ASP A 133 -10.57 8.84 -2.18
N SER A 134 -10.15 9.89 -2.92
CA SER A 134 -9.11 10.83 -2.50
C SER A 134 -9.65 12.25 -2.25
N GLU A 135 -9.09 12.97 -1.29
CA GLU A 135 -9.38 14.41 -1.08
C GLU A 135 -9.00 15.26 -2.30
N VAL A 136 -8.11 14.76 -3.15
CA VAL A 136 -7.76 15.44 -4.41
C VAL A 136 -8.82 15.26 -5.50
N ASP A 137 -9.93 14.56 -5.24
CA ASP A 137 -11.06 14.51 -6.20
C ASP A 137 -11.65 15.90 -6.48
N THR A 138 -11.49 16.83 -5.55
CA THR A 138 -11.79 18.25 -5.74
C THR A 138 -11.08 18.86 -6.96
N VAL A 139 -9.87 18.38 -7.31
CA VAL A 139 -9.18 18.76 -8.55
C VAL A 139 -10.01 18.37 -9.75
N ARG A 140 -10.48 17.12 -9.80
CA ARG A 140 -11.21 16.56 -10.93
C ARG A 140 -12.51 17.33 -11.12
N ILE A 141 -13.21 17.66 -10.04
CA ILE A 141 -14.41 18.49 -10.06
C ILE A 141 -14.11 19.89 -10.63
N ALA A 142 -13.05 20.55 -10.14
CA ALA A 142 -12.65 21.88 -10.62
C ALA A 142 -12.24 21.88 -12.11
N LEU A 143 -11.45 20.89 -12.53
CA LEU A 143 -11.03 20.73 -13.92
C LEU A 143 -12.22 20.46 -14.85
N ASN A 144 -13.19 19.65 -14.42
CA ASN A 144 -14.42 19.43 -15.18
C ASN A 144 -15.26 20.71 -15.32
N ALA A 145 -15.32 21.53 -14.27
CA ALA A 145 -15.98 22.84 -14.32
C ALA A 145 -15.27 23.80 -15.29
N LEU A 146 -13.94 23.85 -15.28
CA LEU A 146 -13.14 24.64 -16.21
C LEU A 146 -13.27 24.16 -17.65
N ALA A 147 -13.33 22.83 -17.87
CA ALA A 147 -13.48 22.23 -19.18
C ALA A 147 -14.84 22.55 -19.82
N SER A 148 -15.91 22.52 -19.02
CA SER A 148 -17.29 22.73 -19.49
C SER A 148 -17.74 24.19 -19.50
N GLY A 149 -17.20 25.03 -18.60
CA GLY A 149 -17.56 26.43 -18.46
C GLY A 149 -16.61 27.40 -19.18
N ASP A 150 -16.89 28.70 -19.08
CA ASP A 150 -15.93 29.74 -19.45
C ASP A 150 -14.78 29.79 -18.42
N VAL A 151 -13.53 29.73 -18.90
CA VAL A 151 -12.36 29.59 -18.02
C VAL A 151 -12.21 30.81 -17.13
N GLU A 152 -12.46 32.02 -17.64
CA GLU A 152 -12.31 33.23 -16.83
C GLU A 152 -13.36 33.33 -15.75
N THR A 153 -14.60 33.02 -16.09
CA THR A 153 -15.72 33.06 -15.16
C THR A 153 -15.53 32.06 -14.03
N VAL A 154 -15.18 30.81 -14.37
CA VAL A 154 -14.97 29.74 -13.39
C VAL A 154 -13.74 30.03 -12.53
N ALA A 155 -12.61 30.42 -13.14
CA ALA A 155 -11.39 30.73 -12.40
C ALA A 155 -11.56 31.98 -11.51
N GLY A 156 -12.24 33.01 -12.00
CA GLY A 156 -12.57 34.21 -11.24
C GLY A 156 -13.45 33.90 -10.03
N ALA A 157 -14.47 33.05 -10.18
CA ALA A 157 -15.32 32.61 -9.08
C ALA A 157 -14.53 31.82 -8.02
N LEU A 158 -13.64 30.92 -8.45
CA LEU A 158 -12.78 30.14 -7.56
C LEU A 158 -11.81 31.05 -6.78
N LEU A 159 -11.17 32.00 -7.47
CA LEU A 159 -10.24 32.97 -6.88
C LEU A 159 -10.93 33.90 -5.90
N MET A 160 -12.12 34.42 -6.21
CA MET A 160 -12.86 35.28 -5.26
C MET A 160 -13.15 34.58 -3.93
N GLY A 161 -13.35 33.26 -3.94
CA GLY A 161 -13.51 32.45 -2.73
C GLY A 161 -12.30 32.50 -1.78
N SER A 162 -11.09 32.75 -2.29
CA SER A 162 -9.86 32.84 -1.49
C SER A 162 -9.57 34.26 -0.98
N ARG A 163 -10.34 35.27 -1.37
CA ARG A 163 -10.14 36.69 -1.01
C ARG A 163 -8.69 37.17 -1.27
N PRO A 164 -8.22 37.11 -2.53
CA PRO A 164 -6.85 37.44 -2.89
C PRO A 164 -6.51 38.89 -2.54
N GLN A 165 -5.33 39.09 -1.97
CA GLN A 165 -4.77 40.41 -1.68
C GLN A 165 -3.49 40.61 -2.47
N TYR A 166 -3.26 41.80 -3.00
CA TYR A 166 -2.01 42.13 -3.67
C TYR A 166 -1.10 42.93 -2.74
N ASP A 167 0.11 42.44 -2.52
CA ASP A 167 1.16 43.16 -1.79
C ASP A 167 2.05 43.91 -2.79
N THR A 168 1.87 45.23 -2.83
CA THR A 168 2.61 46.14 -3.71
C THR A 168 4.10 46.23 -3.35
N ALA A 169 4.51 45.93 -2.11
CA ALA A 169 5.90 46.00 -1.68
C ALA A 169 6.71 44.79 -2.17
N THR A 170 6.10 43.61 -2.19
CA THR A 170 6.76 42.38 -2.64
C THR A 170 6.41 41.98 -4.07
N GLY A 171 5.40 42.61 -4.67
CA GLY A 171 4.89 42.27 -6.00
C GLY A 171 4.22 40.90 -6.03
N ARG A 172 3.57 40.50 -4.93
CA ARG A 172 3.01 39.17 -4.72
C ARG A 172 1.52 39.21 -4.45
N TRP A 173 0.82 38.24 -4.99
CA TRP A 173 -0.55 37.91 -4.62
C TRP A 173 -0.56 36.98 -3.43
N ILE A 174 -1.34 37.31 -2.40
CA ILE A 174 -1.57 36.51 -1.21
C ILE A 174 -2.95 35.90 -1.35
N LEU A 175 -3.02 34.59 -1.59
CA LEU A 175 -4.30 33.88 -1.75
C LEU A 175 -4.82 33.34 -0.42
N ASN A 176 -3.92 33.03 0.50
CA ASN A 176 -4.18 32.68 1.90
C ASN A 176 -2.86 32.73 2.67
N ASP A 177 -2.90 32.39 3.97
CA ASP A 177 -1.75 32.42 4.89
C ASP A 177 -0.53 31.60 4.44
N THR A 178 -0.71 30.69 3.47
CA THR A 178 0.32 29.74 3.05
C THR A 178 0.59 29.77 1.56
N VAL A 179 -0.05 30.62 0.76
CA VAL A 179 0.07 30.58 -0.71
C VAL A 179 0.27 31.98 -1.24
N HIS A 180 1.43 32.18 -1.84
CA HIS A 180 1.82 33.42 -2.49
C HIS A 180 2.16 33.17 -3.95
N VAL A 181 1.75 34.09 -4.82
CA VAL A 181 1.97 33.97 -6.27
C VAL A 181 2.61 35.24 -6.82
N ARG A 182 3.58 35.05 -7.71
CA ARG A 182 4.28 36.10 -8.44
C ARG A 182 4.25 35.77 -9.92
N ILE A 183 4.14 36.80 -10.76
CA ILE A 183 4.12 36.68 -12.22
C ILE A 183 5.30 37.44 -12.79
N PRO A 184 6.45 36.77 -13.04
CA PRO A 184 7.60 37.43 -13.63
C PRO A 184 7.37 37.84 -15.09
N ALA A 185 6.56 37.07 -15.84
CA ALA A 185 6.26 37.28 -17.24
C ALA A 185 4.90 36.65 -17.60
N LEU A 186 4.33 36.98 -18.76
CA LEU A 186 3.04 36.45 -19.22
C LEU A 186 3.02 34.92 -19.35
N ASP A 187 4.18 34.31 -19.63
CA ASP A 187 4.36 32.88 -19.76
C ASP A 187 4.94 32.24 -18.49
N GLN A 188 5.12 32.96 -17.39
CA GLN A 188 5.80 32.46 -16.18
C GLN A 188 5.01 32.70 -14.90
N ILE A 189 4.90 31.67 -14.08
CA ILE A 189 4.24 31.72 -12.77
C ILE A 189 5.22 31.25 -11.71
N HIS A 190 5.37 32.00 -10.62
CA HIS A 190 6.11 31.57 -9.46
C HIS A 190 5.16 31.47 -8.27
N VAL A 191 4.98 30.26 -7.73
CA VAL A 191 4.15 29.98 -6.56
C VAL A 191 5.01 29.54 -5.39
N GLU A 192 4.79 30.16 -4.24
CA GLU A 192 5.38 29.78 -2.96
C GLU A 192 4.28 29.24 -2.05
N THR A 193 4.47 28.03 -1.50
CA THR A 193 3.60 27.50 -0.45
C THR A 193 4.36 26.90 0.72
N GLY A 194 4.31 27.59 1.86
CA GLY A 194 5.13 27.26 3.02
C GLY A 194 6.62 27.23 2.65
N ASP A 195 7.21 26.03 2.59
CA ASP A 195 8.61 25.75 2.26
C ASP A 195 8.81 25.22 0.82
N VAL A 196 7.76 25.17 0.02
CA VAL A 196 7.82 24.76 -1.38
C VAL A 196 7.75 25.97 -2.29
N SER A 197 8.62 26.01 -3.30
CA SER A 197 8.65 27.06 -4.32
C SER A 197 8.61 26.42 -5.70
N VAL A 198 7.68 26.83 -6.56
CA VAL A 198 7.50 26.29 -7.91
C VAL A 198 7.50 27.41 -8.91
N GLN A 199 8.42 27.35 -9.85
CA GLN A 199 8.48 28.22 -11.01
C GLN A 199 7.97 27.43 -12.21
N LEU A 200 6.94 27.92 -12.89
CA LEU A 200 6.41 27.37 -14.12
C LEU A 200 6.72 28.30 -15.29
N LYS A 201 6.94 27.69 -16.45
CA LYS A 201 6.97 28.36 -17.74
C LYS A 201 6.06 27.64 -18.73
N PHE A 202 5.19 28.39 -19.40
CA PHE A 202 4.31 27.92 -20.45
C PHE A 202 4.99 28.01 -21.80
N VAL A 203 4.80 27.01 -22.64
CA VAL A 203 5.28 26.98 -24.03
C VAL A 203 4.06 26.88 -24.94
N GLY A 204 3.87 27.92 -25.75
CA GLY A 204 2.71 28.05 -26.63
C GLY A 204 2.62 26.96 -27.70
N THR A 205 1.42 26.77 -28.24
CA THR A 205 1.12 25.81 -29.32
C THR A 205 2.00 26.01 -30.55
N ASP A 206 2.35 27.25 -30.86
CA ASP A 206 3.18 27.71 -31.97
C ASP A 206 4.65 27.26 -31.85
N GLN A 207 5.09 26.96 -30.63
CA GLN A 207 6.45 26.52 -30.32
C GLN A 207 6.57 24.99 -30.19
N ILE A 208 5.46 24.26 -30.25
CA ILE A 208 5.45 22.80 -30.15
C ILE A 208 5.33 22.18 -31.56
N SER A 209 6.40 21.51 -31.99
CA SER A 209 6.41 20.69 -33.21
C SER A 209 5.52 19.45 -33.07
N ASP A 210 5.19 18.79 -34.17
CA ASP A 210 4.48 17.52 -34.13
C ASP A 210 5.26 16.42 -33.38
N ALA A 211 4.52 15.46 -32.82
CA ALA A 211 5.09 14.30 -32.16
C ALA A 211 5.92 13.48 -33.14
N VAL A 212 7.20 13.29 -32.84
CA VAL A 212 8.08 12.39 -33.60
C VAL A 212 8.04 10.98 -33.04
N SER A 213 8.40 10.00 -33.90
CA SER A 213 8.66 8.63 -33.45
C SER A 213 9.73 8.63 -32.37
N VAL A 214 9.54 7.79 -31.37
CA VAL A 214 10.43 7.69 -30.22
C VAL A 214 11.30 6.46 -30.36
N SER A 215 12.55 6.56 -29.92
CA SER A 215 13.45 5.42 -29.74
C SER A 215 14.15 5.56 -28.40
N PRO A 216 14.53 4.45 -27.76
CA PRO A 216 15.27 4.49 -26.51
C PRO A 216 16.62 5.18 -26.71
N PRO A 217 17.12 5.93 -25.71
CA PRO A 217 18.45 6.52 -25.78
C PRO A 217 19.54 5.46 -26.03
N ALA A 218 20.59 5.85 -26.75
CA ALA A 218 21.69 4.95 -27.07
C ALA A 218 22.36 4.39 -25.80
N GLY A 219 22.58 3.07 -25.78
CA GLY A 219 23.22 2.38 -24.65
C GLY A 219 22.26 1.97 -23.53
N PHE A 220 20.96 2.27 -23.62
CA PHE A 220 20.00 1.83 -22.62
C PHE A 220 19.67 0.34 -22.81
N GLN A 221 19.53 -0.39 -21.71
CA GLN A 221 18.93 -1.72 -21.72
C GLN A 221 17.43 -1.59 -21.98
N VAL A 222 16.90 -2.36 -22.93
CA VAL A 222 15.51 -2.25 -23.37
C VAL A 222 14.73 -3.50 -22.96
N THR A 223 13.62 -3.29 -22.28
CA THR A 223 12.64 -4.35 -21.97
C THR A 223 11.33 -4.03 -22.70
N GLU A 224 10.90 -4.91 -23.59
CA GLU A 224 9.59 -4.79 -24.23
C GLU A 224 8.48 -5.40 -23.35
N LEU A 225 7.34 -4.72 -23.27
CA LEU A 225 6.19 -5.08 -22.44
C LEU A 225 4.89 -4.95 -23.24
N SER A 226 3.82 -5.56 -22.74
CA SER A 226 2.48 -5.16 -23.13
C SER A 226 2.25 -3.70 -22.75
N ARG A 227 1.75 -2.89 -23.68
CA ARG A 227 1.39 -1.50 -23.39
C ARG A 227 0.28 -1.41 -22.35
N ASP A 228 -0.65 -2.36 -22.34
CA ASP A 228 -1.73 -2.40 -21.35
C ASP A 228 -1.17 -2.51 -19.94
N GLU A 229 -0.19 -3.38 -19.76
CA GLU A 229 0.46 -3.60 -18.46
C GLU A 229 1.23 -2.37 -17.98
N LEU A 230 1.98 -1.73 -18.90
CA LEU A 230 2.73 -0.52 -18.60
C LEU A 230 1.80 0.63 -18.22
N GLU A 231 0.83 0.97 -19.08
CA GLU A 231 -0.07 2.10 -18.84
C GLU A 231 -0.98 1.86 -17.62
N ARG A 232 -1.47 0.64 -17.43
CA ARG A 232 -2.26 0.25 -16.24
C ARG A 232 -1.47 0.44 -14.95
N THR A 233 -0.19 0.07 -14.94
CA THR A 233 0.68 0.21 -13.76
C THR A 233 0.81 1.67 -13.33
N PHE A 234 1.07 2.58 -14.27
CA PHE A 234 1.16 4.01 -13.92
C PHE A 234 -0.19 4.64 -13.64
N SER A 235 -1.22 4.32 -14.43
CA SER A 235 -2.55 4.90 -14.29
C SER A 235 -3.17 4.56 -12.94
N ARG A 236 -3.27 3.26 -12.63
CA ARG A 236 -3.83 2.78 -11.37
C ARG A 236 -2.88 3.03 -10.20
N GLY A 237 -1.57 2.94 -10.42
CA GLY A 237 -0.56 3.19 -9.40
C GLY A 237 -0.60 4.63 -8.88
N LEU A 238 -0.73 5.62 -9.79
CA LEU A 238 -0.89 7.02 -9.42
C LEU A 238 -2.25 7.28 -8.77
N ARG A 239 -3.33 6.73 -9.32
CA ARG A 239 -4.68 6.80 -8.72
C ARG A 239 -4.66 6.33 -7.27
N ARG A 240 -4.16 5.12 -7.03
CA ARG A 240 -4.07 4.54 -5.70
C ARG A 240 -3.10 5.30 -4.80
N ALA A 241 -1.98 5.82 -5.31
CA ALA A 241 -1.07 6.65 -4.53
C ALA A 241 -1.77 7.92 -4.00
N THR A 242 -2.67 8.55 -4.77
CA THR A 242 -3.43 9.72 -4.29
C THR A 242 -4.42 9.36 -3.17
N GLU A 243 -5.09 8.21 -3.28
CA GLU A 243 -5.97 7.69 -2.24
C GLU A 243 -5.21 7.44 -0.93
N ILE A 244 -4.01 6.87 -1.01
CA ILE A 244 -3.16 6.58 0.15
C ILE A 244 -2.63 7.88 0.81
N LEU A 245 -2.12 8.80 -0.01
CA LEU A 245 -1.49 10.03 0.48
C LEU A 245 -2.49 11.07 0.98
N LYS A 246 -3.71 11.04 0.43
CA LYS A 246 -4.81 11.98 0.65
C LYS A 246 -6.15 11.24 0.67
N PRO A 247 -6.38 10.38 1.66
CA PRO A 247 -7.60 9.56 1.72
C PRO A 247 -8.82 10.45 2.01
N SER A 248 -9.87 10.27 1.22
CA SER A 248 -11.17 10.89 1.47
C SER A 248 -11.78 10.40 2.79
N ASP A 249 -12.84 11.09 3.25
CA ASP A 249 -13.62 10.61 4.39
C ASP A 249 -14.23 9.23 4.13
N ARG A 250 -14.55 8.87 2.87
CA ARG A 250 -15.07 7.55 2.50
C ARG A 250 -14.08 6.42 2.76
N LEU A 251 -12.78 6.66 2.53
CA LEU A 251 -11.73 5.69 2.87
C LEU A 251 -11.41 5.68 4.36
N ARG A 252 -11.44 6.85 5.01
CA ARG A 252 -11.15 6.96 6.45
C ARG A 252 -12.28 6.38 7.32
N HIS A 253 -13.51 6.42 6.81
CA HIS A 253 -14.72 5.95 7.48
C HIS A 253 -15.58 5.14 6.49
N PRO A 254 -15.13 3.91 6.12
CA PRO A 254 -15.86 3.08 5.17
C PRO A 254 -17.24 2.69 5.71
N GLU A 255 -18.20 2.50 4.80
CA GLU A 255 -19.54 2.04 5.14
C GLU A 255 -19.49 0.66 5.80
N GLN A 256 -20.09 0.55 6.99
CA GLN A 256 -20.06 -0.66 7.80
C GLN A 256 -21.25 -1.57 7.53
N THR A 257 -21.43 -1.94 6.26
CA THR A 257 -22.58 -2.73 5.81
C THR A 257 -22.27 -4.22 5.86
N ALA A 258 -23.14 -4.99 6.53
CA ALA A 258 -23.07 -6.44 6.52
C ALA A 258 -23.48 -6.99 5.14
N ARG A 259 -22.81 -8.06 4.69
CA ARG A 259 -23.06 -8.70 3.39
C ARG A 259 -23.09 -10.22 3.54
N SER A 260 -23.77 -10.91 2.64
CA SER A 260 -23.82 -12.38 2.62
C SER A 260 -23.87 -12.90 1.19
N VAL A 261 -23.19 -14.02 0.96
CA VAL A 261 -23.13 -14.78 -0.29
C VAL A 261 -23.20 -16.28 0.05
N SER A 262 -23.28 -17.16 -0.96
CA SER A 262 -23.55 -18.60 -0.75
C SER A 262 -22.60 -19.30 0.22
N HIS A 263 -21.35 -18.84 0.32
CA HIS A 263 -20.28 -19.46 1.12
C HIS A 263 -19.52 -18.45 1.99
N GLY A 264 -20.17 -17.33 2.31
CA GLY A 264 -19.56 -16.35 3.18
C GLY A 264 -20.47 -15.26 3.70
N THR A 265 -20.06 -14.67 4.81
CA THR A 265 -20.66 -13.46 5.36
C THR A 265 -19.59 -12.43 5.68
N LEU A 266 -19.94 -11.15 5.58
CA LEU A 266 -19.12 -10.04 6.07
C LEU A 266 -19.93 -9.31 7.14
N GLN A 267 -19.32 -9.12 8.30
CA GLN A 267 -19.87 -8.32 9.39
C GLN A 267 -18.83 -7.33 9.91
N TRP A 268 -19.31 -6.38 10.73
CA TRP A 268 -18.47 -5.39 11.37
C TRP A 268 -18.58 -5.52 12.89
N ILE A 269 -17.44 -5.67 13.56
CA ILE A 269 -17.36 -5.79 15.02
C ILE A 269 -16.47 -4.66 15.51
N GLU A 270 -17.04 -3.72 16.27
CA GLU A 270 -16.35 -2.55 16.81
C GLU A 270 -15.52 -1.79 15.75
N GLY A 271 -16.07 -1.68 14.54
CA GLY A 271 -15.44 -1.00 13.41
C GLY A 271 -14.40 -1.82 12.63
N GLN A 272 -14.19 -3.09 12.94
CA GLN A 272 -13.35 -4.00 12.15
C GLN A 272 -14.17 -4.94 11.27
N ARG A 273 -13.68 -5.18 10.05
CA ARG A 273 -14.26 -6.16 9.11
C ARG A 273 -13.91 -7.57 9.54
N VAL A 274 -14.94 -8.40 9.66
CA VAL A 274 -14.82 -9.83 9.92
C VAL A 274 -15.54 -10.59 8.81
N ALA A 275 -14.77 -11.30 7.97
CA ALA A 275 -15.30 -12.14 6.90
C ALA A 275 -15.31 -13.59 7.38
N THR A 276 -16.48 -14.25 7.33
CA THR A 276 -16.61 -15.68 7.63
C THR A 276 -16.78 -16.41 6.31
N LEU A 277 -15.95 -17.41 6.01
CA LEU A 277 -15.90 -18.14 4.75
C LEU A 277 -15.92 -19.65 5.01
N TRP A 278 -16.62 -20.43 4.18
CA TRP A 278 -16.69 -21.89 4.37
C TRP A 278 -16.86 -22.66 3.07
N GLY A 279 -16.40 -23.91 3.04
CA GLY A 279 -16.63 -24.83 1.92
C GLY A 279 -15.33 -25.34 1.27
N THR A 280 -15.44 -25.73 0.00
CA THR A 280 -14.29 -26.07 -0.86
C THR A 280 -13.39 -24.87 -1.09
N PRO A 281 -12.13 -25.08 -1.53
CA PRO A 281 -11.24 -23.99 -1.90
C PRO A 281 -11.88 -23.03 -2.91
N GLU A 282 -12.57 -23.55 -3.92
CA GLU A 282 -13.27 -22.74 -4.92
C GLU A 282 -14.39 -21.90 -4.31
N GLU A 283 -15.24 -22.50 -3.48
CA GLU A 283 -16.33 -21.80 -2.77
C GLU A 283 -15.81 -20.68 -1.88
N ILE A 284 -14.73 -20.94 -1.12
CA ILE A 284 -14.07 -19.96 -0.25
C ILE A 284 -13.48 -18.81 -1.07
N GLY A 285 -12.76 -19.12 -2.15
CA GLY A 285 -12.14 -18.12 -3.02
C GLY A 285 -13.19 -17.23 -3.70
N THR A 286 -14.28 -17.82 -4.21
CA THR A 286 -15.40 -17.07 -4.79
C THR A 286 -16.03 -16.15 -3.75
N ALA A 287 -16.39 -16.66 -2.57
CA ALA A 287 -17.02 -15.87 -1.51
C ALA A 287 -16.12 -14.73 -1.02
N HIS A 288 -14.81 -14.97 -0.90
CA HIS A 288 -13.84 -13.92 -0.57
C HIS A 288 -13.94 -12.75 -1.55
N GLY A 289 -13.84 -13.01 -2.86
CA GLY A 289 -13.84 -11.95 -3.86
C GLY A 289 -15.19 -11.24 -4.00
N GLU A 290 -16.31 -11.94 -3.84
CA GLU A 290 -17.65 -11.32 -3.88
C GLU A 290 -17.88 -10.39 -2.67
N LEU A 291 -17.45 -10.82 -1.47
CA LEU A 291 -17.62 -10.03 -0.25
C LEU A 291 -16.63 -8.87 -0.14
N LEU A 292 -15.44 -8.98 -0.71
CA LEU A 292 -14.34 -8.03 -0.51
C LEU A 292 -13.79 -7.50 -1.83
N ALA A 293 -14.65 -7.30 -2.84
CA ALA A 293 -14.22 -6.90 -4.18
C ALA A 293 -13.38 -5.61 -4.19
N ASP A 294 -13.83 -4.58 -3.48
CA ASP A 294 -13.16 -3.28 -3.44
C ASP A 294 -11.89 -3.32 -2.60
N GLU A 295 -11.94 -4.01 -1.46
CA GLU A 295 -10.82 -4.19 -0.55
C GLU A 295 -9.70 -5.01 -1.20
N SER A 296 -10.06 -6.09 -1.91
CA SER A 296 -9.12 -6.91 -2.67
C SER A 296 -8.49 -6.12 -3.81
N ARG A 297 -9.30 -5.34 -4.55
CA ARG A 297 -8.77 -4.48 -5.61
C ARG A 297 -7.80 -3.45 -5.07
N ARG A 298 -8.12 -2.75 -3.97
CA ARG A 298 -7.23 -1.77 -3.34
C ARG A 298 -5.92 -2.40 -2.88
N CYS A 299 -5.97 -3.58 -2.27
CA CYS A 299 -4.79 -4.33 -1.87
C CYS A 299 -3.88 -4.65 -3.07
N ILE A 300 -4.49 -5.21 -4.12
CA ILE A 300 -3.80 -5.56 -5.38
C ILE A 300 -3.21 -4.32 -6.04
N GLU A 301 -3.95 -3.22 -6.13
CA GLU A 301 -3.46 -1.97 -6.74
C GLU A 301 -2.33 -1.34 -5.92
N SER A 302 -2.41 -1.38 -4.60
CA SER A 302 -1.36 -0.92 -3.70
C SER A 302 -0.04 -1.67 -3.92
N VAL A 303 -0.09 -3.00 -4.01
CA VAL A 303 1.09 -3.85 -4.21
C VAL A 303 1.59 -3.81 -5.65
N LEU A 304 0.73 -4.13 -6.62
CA LEU A 304 1.16 -4.33 -8.00
C LEU A 304 1.51 -3.00 -8.68
N TYR A 305 0.74 -1.94 -8.41
CA TYR A 305 0.83 -0.71 -9.19
C TYR A 305 1.48 0.44 -8.43
N THR A 306 1.08 0.72 -7.19
CA THR A 306 1.72 1.81 -6.41
C THR A 306 3.13 1.41 -5.99
N PHE A 307 3.29 0.28 -5.28
CA PHE A 307 4.61 -0.22 -4.92
C PHE A 307 5.41 -0.60 -6.17
N GLY A 308 4.80 -1.30 -7.14
CA GLY A 308 5.45 -1.63 -8.41
C GLY A 308 6.02 -0.40 -9.14
N THR A 309 5.27 0.70 -9.24
CA THR A 309 5.76 1.96 -9.84
C THR A 309 6.99 2.48 -9.09
N ALA A 310 6.94 2.53 -7.76
CA ALA A 310 8.07 2.98 -6.94
C ALA A 310 9.29 2.04 -7.08
N HIS A 311 9.08 0.73 -7.13
CA HIS A 311 10.14 -0.27 -7.33
C HIS A 311 10.82 -0.11 -8.68
N VAL A 312 10.04 0.05 -9.75
CA VAL A 312 10.56 0.28 -11.11
C VAL A 312 11.43 1.52 -11.15
N ILE A 313 10.97 2.63 -10.58
CA ILE A 313 11.71 3.90 -10.54
C ILE A 313 13.02 3.76 -9.75
N ARG A 314 13.01 2.99 -8.66
CA ARG A 314 14.15 2.82 -7.74
C ARG A 314 15.20 1.83 -8.25
N THR A 315 14.78 0.83 -9.04
CA THR A 315 15.64 -0.31 -9.41
C THR A 315 15.97 -0.36 -10.89
N GLY A 316 15.14 0.25 -11.74
CA GLY A 316 15.20 0.04 -13.18
C GLY A 316 14.55 -1.27 -13.65
N HIS A 317 14.11 -2.14 -12.74
CA HIS A 317 13.56 -3.46 -13.08
C HIS A 317 12.04 -3.46 -13.07
N TRP A 318 11.45 -4.21 -14.00
CA TRP A 318 10.01 -4.36 -14.08
C TRP A 318 9.50 -5.29 -12.98
N PHE A 319 8.86 -4.72 -11.95
CA PHE A 319 8.43 -5.45 -10.75
C PHE A 319 7.61 -6.72 -11.03
N ARG A 320 6.77 -6.71 -12.08
CA ARG A 320 5.95 -7.87 -12.42
C ARG A 320 6.81 -9.08 -12.82
N HIS A 321 7.92 -8.86 -13.52
CA HIS A 321 8.84 -9.94 -13.89
C HIS A 321 9.52 -10.54 -12.66
N ASP A 322 9.93 -9.71 -11.69
CA ASP A 322 10.52 -10.18 -10.44
C ASP A 322 9.53 -11.07 -9.67
N LEU A 323 8.27 -10.63 -9.59
CA LEU A 323 7.19 -11.36 -8.93
C LEU A 323 6.84 -12.68 -9.64
N ASP A 324 6.77 -12.67 -10.98
CA ASP A 324 6.53 -13.88 -11.78
C ASP A 324 7.67 -14.88 -11.64
N ALA A 325 8.92 -14.42 -11.62
CA ALA A 325 10.09 -15.27 -11.41
C ALA A 325 10.09 -15.89 -10.01
N ALA A 326 9.71 -15.14 -8.97
CA ALA A 326 9.53 -15.66 -7.63
C ALA A 326 8.41 -16.72 -7.60
N TYR A 327 7.24 -16.41 -8.18
CA TYR A 327 6.12 -17.35 -8.23
C TYR A 327 6.48 -18.65 -8.95
N GLN A 328 7.23 -18.61 -10.05
CA GLN A 328 7.65 -19.81 -10.78
C GLN A 328 8.45 -20.78 -9.90
N ARG A 329 9.31 -20.27 -9.02
CA ARG A 329 10.12 -21.08 -8.09
C ARG A 329 9.31 -21.58 -6.90
N LEU A 330 8.37 -20.77 -6.43
CA LEU A 330 7.53 -21.08 -5.26
C LEU A 330 6.36 -22.01 -5.59
N SER A 331 5.78 -21.89 -6.79
CA SER A 331 4.54 -22.59 -7.18
C SER A 331 4.59 -24.11 -7.00
N PRO A 332 5.68 -24.84 -7.30
CA PRO A 332 5.77 -26.27 -7.04
C PRO A 332 5.55 -26.67 -5.57
N HIS A 333 5.78 -25.76 -4.64
CA HIS A 333 5.65 -25.98 -3.20
C HIS A 333 4.33 -25.47 -2.61
N ILE A 334 3.47 -24.87 -3.43
CA ILE A 334 2.13 -24.42 -3.02
C ILE A 334 1.12 -25.55 -3.25
N PRO A 335 0.36 -25.98 -2.22
CA PRO A 335 -0.68 -27.00 -2.38
C PRO A 335 -1.71 -26.62 -3.44
N GLU A 336 -2.18 -27.60 -4.22
CA GLU A 336 -3.14 -27.34 -5.31
C GLU A 336 -4.45 -26.71 -4.79
N ARG A 337 -4.90 -27.08 -3.59
CA ARG A 337 -6.07 -26.46 -2.94
C ARG A 337 -5.92 -24.95 -2.76
N HIS A 338 -4.74 -24.45 -2.41
CA HIS A 338 -4.50 -23.00 -2.28
C HIS A 338 -4.48 -22.32 -3.64
N LYS A 339 -4.00 -23.00 -4.69
CA LYS A 339 -4.07 -22.48 -6.07
C LYS A 339 -5.52 -22.43 -6.56
N GLN A 340 -6.34 -23.44 -6.25
CA GLN A 340 -7.77 -23.45 -6.55
C GLN A 340 -8.50 -22.28 -5.88
N GLU A 341 -8.29 -22.07 -4.58
CA GLU A 341 -8.84 -20.91 -3.85
C GLU A 341 -8.41 -19.58 -4.49
N THR A 342 -7.12 -19.45 -4.83
CA THR A 342 -6.59 -18.24 -5.47
C THR A 342 -7.20 -17.99 -6.86
N ARG A 343 -7.38 -19.04 -7.67
CA ARG A 343 -7.99 -18.93 -9.01
C ARG A 343 -9.47 -18.57 -8.93
N ALA A 344 -10.21 -19.14 -7.97
CA ALA A 344 -11.61 -18.81 -7.75
C ALA A 344 -11.78 -17.37 -7.26
N LEU A 345 -10.89 -16.89 -6.39
CA LEU A 345 -10.79 -15.49 -6.00
C LEU A 345 -10.49 -14.58 -7.20
N ALA A 346 -9.54 -14.95 -8.05
CA ALA A 346 -9.23 -14.18 -9.26
C ALA A 346 -10.44 -14.09 -10.19
N ALA A 347 -11.15 -15.21 -10.39
CA ALA A 347 -12.34 -15.27 -11.23
C ALA A 347 -13.48 -14.38 -10.72
N SER A 348 -13.76 -14.38 -9.40
CA SER A 348 -14.80 -13.53 -8.81
C SER A 348 -14.45 -12.03 -8.82
N LEU A 349 -13.15 -11.71 -8.81
CA LEU A 349 -12.66 -10.34 -8.99
C LEU A 349 -12.55 -9.90 -10.46
N HIS A 350 -12.81 -10.79 -11.41
CA HIS A 350 -12.59 -10.60 -12.84
C HIS A 350 -11.13 -10.21 -13.18
N LEU A 351 -10.18 -10.87 -12.52
CA LEU A 351 -8.75 -10.69 -12.72
C LEU A 351 -8.10 -11.92 -13.35
N ASP A 352 -6.95 -11.70 -13.99
CA ASP A 352 -6.12 -12.79 -14.50
C ASP A 352 -5.58 -13.64 -13.35
N ALA A 353 -5.78 -14.95 -13.44
CA ALA A 353 -5.41 -15.89 -12.38
C ALA A 353 -3.90 -15.88 -12.07
N LYS A 354 -3.05 -15.83 -13.10
CA LYS A 354 -1.58 -15.78 -12.92
C LYS A 354 -1.17 -14.52 -12.18
N THR A 355 -1.89 -13.41 -12.41
CA THR A 355 -1.67 -12.15 -11.71
C THR A 355 -1.88 -12.30 -10.21
N VAL A 356 -3.02 -12.86 -9.81
CA VAL A 356 -3.40 -13.05 -8.40
C VAL A 356 -2.55 -14.13 -7.72
N GLU A 357 -2.22 -15.21 -8.42
CA GLU A 357 -1.30 -16.26 -7.95
C GLU A 357 0.08 -15.69 -7.60
N ALA A 358 0.68 -14.93 -8.51
CA ALA A 358 1.98 -14.31 -8.26
C ALA A 358 1.92 -13.24 -7.15
N LEU A 359 0.80 -12.52 -7.01
CA LEU A 359 0.63 -11.56 -5.91
C LEU A 359 0.55 -12.22 -4.54
N ASN A 360 0.01 -13.44 -4.44
CA ASN A 360 -0.12 -14.14 -3.17
C ASN A 360 1.22 -14.65 -2.60
N VAL A 361 2.33 -14.52 -3.35
CA VAL A 361 3.70 -14.76 -2.84
C VAL A 361 4.48 -13.48 -2.51
N PHE A 362 3.89 -12.30 -2.68
CA PHE A 362 4.53 -11.02 -2.35
C PHE A 362 5.08 -10.91 -0.91
N PRO A 363 4.43 -11.46 0.13
CA PRO A 363 4.95 -11.39 1.50
C PRO A 363 6.33 -12.03 1.71
N GLU A 364 6.83 -12.83 0.76
CA GLU A 364 8.16 -13.45 0.82
C GLU A 364 9.33 -12.44 0.86
N LEU A 365 9.06 -11.14 0.69
CA LEU A 365 10.07 -10.09 0.55
C LEU A 365 10.31 -9.22 1.82
N PHE A 366 9.74 -9.52 3.01
CA PHE A 366 9.73 -8.56 4.15
C PHE A 366 9.80 -9.14 5.59
N HIS A 367 9.91 -8.27 6.62
CA HIS A 367 10.35 -8.59 8.01
C HIS A 367 9.43 -8.07 9.14
N CYS A 368 9.35 -8.73 10.33
CA CYS A 368 8.41 -8.43 11.46
C CYS A 368 8.95 -8.71 12.91
N SER A 369 8.10 -8.72 13.97
CA SER A 369 8.43 -9.04 15.40
C SER A 369 7.32 -9.81 16.16
N GLY A 370 7.64 -10.60 17.22
CA GLY A 370 6.64 -11.39 17.99
C GLY A 370 7.12 -12.02 19.33
N PHE A 371 6.21 -12.44 20.21
CA PHE A 371 6.52 -13.07 21.51
C PHE A 371 5.42 -14.02 22.01
N ALA A 372 5.76 -14.92 22.94
CA ALA A 372 4.80 -15.68 23.75
C ALA A 372 5.23 -15.73 25.23
N VAL A 373 4.28 -15.54 26.14
CA VAL A 373 4.48 -15.55 27.60
C VAL A 373 3.35 -16.34 28.27
N PHE A 374 3.64 -17.11 29.32
CA PHE A 374 2.68 -18.01 29.97
C PHE A 374 3.15 -18.38 31.39
N GLY A 375 2.43 -19.26 32.08
CA GLY A 375 2.90 -19.84 33.35
C GLY A 375 3.21 -18.77 34.40
N THR A 376 4.37 -18.85 35.04
CA THR A 376 4.78 -17.87 36.07
C THR A 376 5.05 -16.48 35.50
N ALA A 377 5.16 -16.30 34.17
CA ALA A 377 5.27 -14.97 33.56
C ALA A 377 3.94 -14.19 33.59
N THR A 378 2.82 -14.89 33.74
CA THR A 378 1.46 -14.35 33.63
C THR A 378 0.72 -14.42 34.97
N THR A 379 -0.28 -13.56 35.18
CA THR A 379 -1.00 -13.46 36.48
C THR A 379 -1.73 -14.74 36.87
N ASP A 380 -2.17 -15.51 35.89
CA ASP A 380 -3.05 -16.67 36.05
C ASP A 380 -2.53 -17.95 35.36
N GLY A 381 -1.33 -17.88 34.77
CA GLY A 381 -0.74 -18.98 34.00
C GLY A 381 -1.18 -19.06 32.54
N THR A 382 -2.07 -18.17 32.08
CA THR A 382 -2.61 -18.15 30.71
C THR A 382 -1.51 -17.87 29.68
N LEU A 383 -1.49 -18.62 28.58
CA LEU A 383 -0.61 -18.32 27.46
C LEU A 383 -1.13 -17.15 26.61
N TYR A 384 -0.30 -16.12 26.49
CA TYR A 384 -0.47 -14.97 25.62
C TYR A 384 0.57 -15.00 24.49
N HIS A 385 0.12 -14.99 23.23
CA HIS A 385 0.98 -14.91 22.06
C HIS A 385 0.74 -13.58 21.33
N GLY A 386 1.70 -12.66 21.41
CA GLY A 386 1.65 -11.36 20.75
C GLY A 386 2.42 -11.35 19.43
N ARG A 387 1.81 -10.86 18.37
CA ARG A 387 2.40 -10.72 17.04
C ARG A 387 2.30 -9.26 16.57
N VAL A 388 3.43 -8.68 16.15
CA VAL A 388 3.56 -7.31 15.62
C VAL A 388 3.92 -7.33 14.12
N LEU A 389 2.99 -6.93 13.23
CA LEU A 389 3.30 -6.70 11.80
C LEU A 389 3.97 -5.34 11.67
N ASP A 390 5.27 -5.30 11.39
CA ASP A 390 5.92 -4.05 10.98
C ASP A 390 6.03 -4.05 9.45
N TYR A 391 5.03 -3.49 8.77
CA TYR A 391 4.87 -3.58 7.31
C TYR A 391 4.38 -2.28 6.68
N MET A 392 4.45 -2.16 5.36
CA MET A 392 4.24 -0.93 4.59
C MET A 392 2.88 -0.21 4.81
N THR A 393 2.68 0.45 5.95
CA THR A 393 1.53 1.35 6.20
C THR A 393 1.45 2.49 5.17
N THR A 394 2.58 2.79 4.54
CA THR A 394 2.75 3.79 3.49
C THR A 394 2.19 3.40 2.13
N ILE A 395 1.80 2.13 1.91
CA ILE A 395 1.14 1.71 0.66
C ILE A 395 -0.36 1.44 0.85
N GLY A 396 -0.94 1.72 2.01
CA GLY A 396 -2.39 1.68 2.21
C GLY A 396 -3.02 0.29 2.32
N LEU A 397 -2.29 -0.73 2.73
CA LEU A 397 -2.86 -2.08 2.92
C LEU A 397 -3.93 -2.12 4.02
N GLN A 398 -3.90 -1.18 4.97
CA GLN A 398 -4.92 -1.04 6.00
C GLN A 398 -6.34 -0.90 5.44
N ASP A 399 -6.50 -0.36 4.23
CA ASP A 399 -7.82 -0.26 3.56
C ASP A 399 -8.40 -1.63 3.22
N ALA A 400 -7.56 -2.67 3.19
CA ALA A 400 -7.95 -4.04 2.93
C ALA A 400 -7.96 -4.95 4.17
N ALA A 401 -7.55 -4.45 5.34
CA ALA A 401 -7.43 -5.22 6.57
C ALA A 401 -8.74 -5.92 6.98
N THR A 402 -8.70 -7.26 7.02
CA THR A 402 -9.87 -8.10 7.33
C THR A 402 -9.44 -9.24 8.24
N THR A 403 -10.23 -9.53 9.26
CA THR A 403 -10.11 -10.79 10.01
C THR A 403 -10.97 -11.84 9.33
N PHE A 404 -10.36 -12.93 8.88
CA PHE A 404 -11.02 -14.04 8.21
C PHE A 404 -11.26 -15.18 9.19
N ILE A 405 -12.50 -15.62 9.30
CA ILE A 405 -12.91 -16.85 9.99
C ILE A 405 -13.20 -17.88 8.91
N VAL A 406 -12.35 -18.89 8.77
CA VAL A 406 -12.40 -19.80 7.62
C VAL A 406 -12.67 -21.22 8.09
N ARG A 407 -13.67 -21.87 7.50
CA ARG A 407 -13.97 -23.30 7.66
C ARG A 407 -13.80 -24.02 6.32
N PRO A 408 -12.56 -24.41 5.97
CA PRO A 408 -12.33 -25.28 4.82
C PRO A 408 -13.00 -26.64 5.01
N ARG A 409 -13.47 -27.24 3.91
CA ARG A 409 -13.91 -28.65 3.88
C ARG A 409 -12.71 -29.54 4.19
N ASP A 410 -12.94 -30.56 5.01
CA ASP A 410 -11.96 -31.61 5.39
C ASP A 410 -10.70 -31.13 6.15
N HIS A 411 -10.66 -29.87 6.62
CA HIS A 411 -9.51 -29.30 7.35
C HIS A 411 -9.98 -28.53 8.59
N LEU A 412 -9.04 -28.18 9.46
CA LEU A 412 -9.35 -27.41 10.67
C LEU A 412 -9.84 -26.00 10.30
N ALA A 413 -10.86 -25.54 11.01
CA ALA A 413 -11.28 -24.15 10.95
C ALA A 413 -10.26 -23.24 11.67
N PHE A 414 -10.11 -22.01 11.21
CA PHE A 414 -9.13 -21.08 11.77
C PHE A 414 -9.54 -19.62 11.62
N VAL A 415 -8.91 -18.75 12.43
CA VAL A 415 -8.87 -17.30 12.21
C VAL A 415 -7.55 -16.89 11.58
N ASN A 416 -7.60 -15.98 10.61
CA ASN A 416 -6.46 -15.35 9.98
C ASN A 416 -6.67 -13.83 9.92
N VAL A 417 -5.76 -13.07 10.52
CA VAL A 417 -5.76 -11.60 10.43
C VAL A 417 -4.94 -11.22 9.20
N GLY A 418 -5.63 -10.78 8.14
CA GLY A 418 -5.03 -10.60 6.82
C GLY A 418 -5.65 -9.44 6.04
N TYR A 419 -5.63 -9.56 4.71
CA TYR A 419 -6.03 -8.50 3.79
C TYR A 419 -6.88 -9.08 2.66
N GLY A 420 -7.90 -8.33 2.22
CA GLY A 420 -8.65 -8.68 1.01
C GLY A 420 -7.70 -8.93 -0.16
N GLY A 421 -7.92 -10.02 -0.91
CA GLY A 421 -7.07 -10.41 -2.04
C GLY A 421 -5.89 -11.33 -1.67
N PHE A 422 -5.64 -11.56 -0.37
CA PHE A 422 -4.56 -12.41 0.12
C PHE A 422 -5.12 -13.62 0.88
N ILE A 423 -4.77 -14.83 0.44
CA ILE A 423 -5.26 -16.10 1.02
C ILE A 423 -4.28 -16.73 2.01
N GLY A 424 -3.01 -16.32 1.99
CA GLY A 424 -1.99 -16.81 2.91
C GLY A 424 -2.23 -16.34 4.34
N SER A 425 -1.43 -16.85 5.28
CA SER A 425 -1.51 -16.46 6.69
C SER A 425 -0.20 -15.84 7.17
N VAL A 426 -0.34 -14.76 7.94
CA VAL A 426 0.76 -14.05 8.64
C VAL A 426 0.45 -13.85 10.13
N SER A 427 -0.75 -14.22 10.57
CA SER A 427 -1.19 -14.13 11.96
C SER A 427 -2.46 -14.94 12.08
N GLY A 428 -2.41 -16.08 12.74
CA GLY A 428 -3.60 -16.91 12.85
C GLY A 428 -3.59 -17.87 14.02
N MET A 429 -4.78 -18.40 14.28
CA MET A 429 -5.05 -19.39 15.30
C MET A 429 -6.12 -20.36 14.80
N ASN A 430 -5.93 -21.65 15.01
CA ASN A 430 -6.92 -22.65 14.59
C ASN A 430 -7.79 -23.15 15.74
N ALA A 431 -8.86 -23.86 15.37
CA ALA A 431 -9.84 -24.44 16.30
C ALA A 431 -9.24 -25.51 17.23
N ALA A 432 -8.00 -25.96 16.96
CA ALA A 432 -7.24 -26.86 17.84
C ALA A 432 -6.36 -26.12 18.86
N ALA A 433 -6.53 -24.80 18.98
CA ALA A 433 -5.78 -23.90 19.88
C ALA A 433 -4.28 -23.77 19.56
N ILE A 434 -3.90 -23.98 18.30
CA ILE A 434 -2.56 -23.63 17.80
C ILE A 434 -2.58 -22.20 17.28
N SER A 435 -1.68 -21.34 17.77
CA SER A 435 -1.49 -19.98 17.24
C SER A 435 -0.09 -19.80 16.68
N LEU A 436 0.00 -19.05 15.59
CA LEU A 436 1.20 -18.88 14.79
C LEU A 436 1.42 -17.40 14.46
N GLY A 437 2.67 -16.95 14.59
CA GLY A 437 3.12 -15.64 14.17
C GLY A 437 4.54 -15.71 13.63
N GLU A 438 4.81 -14.97 12.56
CA GLU A 438 6.13 -14.87 11.94
C GLU A 438 6.80 -13.51 12.11
N MET A 439 8.11 -13.54 11.88
CA MET A 439 9.00 -12.41 11.76
C MET A 439 9.96 -12.70 10.61
N GLY A 440 9.94 -11.90 9.54
CA GLY A 440 10.94 -12.10 8.48
C GLY A 440 12.37 -11.76 8.93
N GLY A 441 13.32 -12.49 8.35
CA GLY A 441 14.76 -12.29 8.38
C GLY A 441 15.29 -12.08 6.95
N ARG A 442 16.55 -12.35 6.69
CA ARG A 442 17.20 -12.08 5.38
C ARG A 442 16.87 -13.13 4.31
N GLY A 443 17.70 -13.22 3.27
CA GLY A 443 17.65 -14.32 2.30
C GLY A 443 16.69 -14.12 1.14
N GLU A 444 16.29 -12.89 0.83
CA GLU A 444 15.57 -12.56 -0.41
C GLU A 444 16.31 -13.18 -1.62
N GLY A 445 15.58 -13.93 -2.45
CA GLY A 445 16.13 -14.71 -3.55
C GLY A 445 16.24 -16.22 -3.30
N ASN A 446 16.09 -16.69 -2.06
CA ASN A 446 16.05 -18.12 -1.72
C ASN A 446 14.61 -18.65 -1.75
N TRP A 447 14.09 -18.89 -2.95
CA TRP A 447 12.66 -19.15 -3.19
C TRP A 447 12.33 -20.62 -3.51
N ASP A 448 13.28 -21.54 -3.44
CA ASP A 448 13.06 -22.96 -3.78
C ASP A 448 12.48 -23.74 -2.58
N GLY A 449 11.33 -23.29 -2.08
CA GLY A 449 10.63 -23.88 -0.95
C GLY A 449 9.17 -23.43 -0.84
N ALA A 450 8.45 -23.93 0.17
CA ALA A 450 7.10 -23.48 0.45
C ALA A 450 7.12 -22.03 0.94
N PRO A 451 6.33 -21.11 0.34
CA PRO A 451 6.21 -19.75 0.85
C PRO A 451 5.84 -19.77 2.33
N MET A 452 6.43 -18.88 3.12
CA MET A 452 6.14 -18.72 4.54
C MET A 452 4.64 -18.61 4.81
N ALA A 453 3.93 -17.77 4.04
CA ALA A 453 2.51 -17.57 4.26
C ALA A 453 1.66 -18.81 3.92
N THR A 454 2.15 -19.62 2.97
CA THR A 454 1.56 -20.92 2.64
C THR A 454 1.83 -21.93 3.76
N LEU A 455 3.06 -21.98 4.29
CA LEU A 455 3.42 -22.90 5.37
C LEU A 455 2.62 -22.61 6.66
N MET A 456 2.45 -21.33 7.00
CA MET A 456 1.57 -20.92 8.10
C MET A 456 0.11 -21.31 7.86
N ARG A 457 -0.42 -21.05 6.65
CA ARG A 457 -1.79 -21.45 6.29
C ARG A 457 -1.99 -22.95 6.40
N ARG A 458 -1.03 -23.75 5.92
CA ARG A 458 -1.03 -25.22 6.06
C ARG A 458 -1.08 -25.64 7.52
N ALA A 459 -0.27 -25.03 8.38
CA ALA A 459 -0.26 -25.37 9.81
C ALA A 459 -1.60 -25.07 10.51
N LEU A 460 -2.26 -23.97 10.15
CA LEU A 460 -3.60 -23.67 10.66
C LEU A 460 -4.64 -24.72 10.21
N GLU A 461 -4.53 -25.22 8.98
CA GLU A 461 -5.45 -26.20 8.39
C GLU A 461 -5.18 -27.65 8.84
N GLU A 462 -3.90 -28.00 9.04
CA GLU A 462 -3.43 -29.40 9.14
C GLU A 462 -3.00 -29.77 10.57
N CYS A 463 -2.49 -28.83 11.40
CA CYS A 463 -1.84 -29.17 12.67
C CYS A 463 -2.76 -28.96 13.88
N GLN A 464 -2.89 -30.00 14.70
CA GLN A 464 -3.58 -29.97 15.97
C GLN A 464 -2.64 -29.76 17.15
N THR A 465 -1.34 -30.05 17.03
CA THR A 465 -0.38 -29.97 18.15
C THR A 465 0.90 -29.22 17.77
N LEU A 466 1.61 -28.70 18.77
CA LEU A 466 2.90 -28.06 18.54
C LEU A 466 3.94 -29.03 17.92
N ALA A 467 3.85 -30.33 18.21
CA ALA A 467 4.72 -31.35 17.65
C ALA A 467 4.48 -31.55 16.14
N GLU A 468 3.23 -31.50 15.69
CA GLU A 468 2.88 -31.54 14.26
C GLU A 468 3.37 -30.28 13.55
N VAL A 469 3.24 -29.10 14.17
CA VAL A 469 3.81 -27.85 13.62
C VAL A 469 5.33 -27.97 13.44
N ARG A 470 6.05 -28.45 14.45
CA ARG A 470 7.51 -28.70 14.34
C ARG A 470 7.84 -29.67 13.21
N THR A 471 7.09 -30.76 13.10
CA THR A 471 7.27 -31.77 12.05
C THR A 471 7.04 -31.17 10.66
N LEU A 472 5.98 -30.40 10.49
CA LEU A 472 5.65 -29.71 9.24
C LEU A 472 6.78 -28.76 8.82
N TRP A 473 7.32 -27.97 9.75
CA TRP A 473 8.44 -27.07 9.47
C TRP A 473 9.71 -27.83 9.14
N THR A 474 10.04 -28.91 9.86
CA THR A 474 11.26 -29.70 9.63
C THR A 474 11.25 -30.44 8.29
N THR A 475 10.08 -30.94 7.86
CA THR A 475 9.94 -31.81 6.68
C THR A 475 9.59 -31.06 5.39
N THR A 476 9.13 -29.82 5.49
CA THR A 476 8.84 -28.99 4.31
C THR A 476 10.06 -28.14 3.94
N PRO A 477 10.48 -28.08 2.65
CA PRO A 477 11.47 -27.13 2.19
C PRO A 477 11.02 -25.69 2.48
N ARG A 478 11.91 -24.88 3.04
CA ARG A 478 11.61 -23.50 3.48
C ARG A 478 12.28 -22.50 2.57
N THR A 479 11.68 -21.31 2.49
CA THR A 479 12.20 -20.15 1.77
C THR A 479 12.88 -19.19 2.75
N CYS A 480 13.73 -18.31 2.22
CA CYS A 480 14.34 -17.16 2.90
C CYS A 480 14.79 -17.46 4.35
N GLU A 481 15.02 -16.44 5.15
CA GLU A 481 15.20 -16.57 6.59
C GLU A 481 13.95 -16.02 7.28
N TYR A 482 13.38 -16.80 8.19
CA TYR A 482 12.23 -16.44 8.99
C TYR A 482 12.40 -16.87 10.43
N TYR A 483 11.76 -16.15 11.33
CA TYR A 483 11.60 -16.53 12.71
C TYR A 483 10.13 -16.62 13.03
N TYR A 484 9.79 -17.45 14.00
CA TYR A 484 8.40 -17.69 14.35
C TYR A 484 8.23 -17.82 15.85
N VAL A 485 7.02 -17.52 16.31
CA VAL A 485 6.53 -17.96 17.61
C VAL A 485 5.32 -18.85 17.35
N PHE A 486 5.35 -20.06 17.89
CA PHE A 486 4.24 -20.99 17.84
C PHE A 486 3.80 -21.33 19.25
N ALA A 487 2.50 -21.41 19.48
CA ALA A 487 1.94 -21.75 20.77
C ALA A 487 0.80 -22.75 20.67
N ASP A 488 0.67 -23.59 21.70
CA ASP A 488 -0.41 -24.56 21.89
C ASP A 488 -1.12 -24.26 23.21
N GLY A 489 -2.35 -23.77 23.09
CA GLY A 489 -3.19 -23.39 24.23
C GLY A 489 -3.69 -24.57 25.06
N LYS A 490 -3.66 -25.80 24.55
CA LYS A 490 -4.11 -26.98 25.31
C LYS A 490 -3.06 -27.43 26.32
N THR A 491 -1.79 -27.26 25.94
CA THR A 491 -0.64 -27.74 26.72
C THR A 491 0.13 -26.61 27.38
N ASN A 492 -0.23 -25.34 27.11
CA ASN A 492 0.55 -24.15 27.49
C ASN A 492 2.02 -24.26 27.08
N GLN A 493 2.28 -24.84 25.91
CA GLN A 493 3.61 -24.93 25.34
C GLN A 493 3.80 -23.88 24.25
N THR A 494 5.02 -23.38 24.13
CA THR A 494 5.44 -22.45 23.09
C THR A 494 6.84 -22.80 22.60
N VAL A 495 7.17 -22.34 21.41
CA VAL A 495 8.50 -22.46 20.83
C VAL A 495 8.79 -21.24 19.96
N GLY A 496 10.00 -20.70 20.13
CA GLY A 496 10.60 -19.77 19.17
C GLY A 496 11.29 -20.57 18.09
N VAL A 497 11.19 -20.15 16.84
CA VAL A 497 11.82 -20.85 15.71
C VAL A 497 12.71 -19.88 14.96
N ALA A 498 13.92 -20.30 14.61
CA ALA A 498 14.75 -19.63 13.62
C ALA A 498 14.95 -20.61 12.45
N ALA A 499 14.61 -20.19 11.25
CA ALA A 499 14.66 -21.05 10.07
C ALA A 499 15.26 -20.33 8.87
N THR A 500 16.15 -21.03 8.18
CA THR A 500 16.62 -20.74 6.82
C THR A 500 16.21 -21.91 5.91
N PRO A 501 16.54 -21.89 4.60
CA PRO A 501 16.30 -23.06 3.76
C PRO A 501 17.08 -24.29 4.28
N GLU A 502 18.33 -24.10 4.72
CA GLU A 502 19.24 -25.18 5.11
C GLU A 502 19.18 -25.56 6.59
N HIS A 503 18.81 -24.62 7.47
CA HIS A 503 18.88 -24.80 8.91
C HIS A 503 17.56 -24.46 9.60
N ILE A 504 17.26 -25.18 10.68
CA ILE A 504 16.14 -24.87 11.56
C ILE A 504 16.54 -25.12 13.02
N GLU A 505 16.20 -24.17 13.86
CA GLU A 505 16.46 -24.19 15.29
C GLU A 505 15.15 -23.91 16.05
N PHE A 506 14.94 -24.66 17.13
CA PHE A 506 13.79 -24.53 18.02
C PHE A 506 14.27 -24.10 19.39
N ILE A 507 13.77 -22.96 19.87
CA ILE A 507 14.16 -22.31 21.11
C ILE A 507 13.00 -22.47 22.11
N GLY A 508 13.26 -23.17 23.21
CA GLY A 508 12.28 -23.39 24.26
C GLY A 508 12.03 -22.15 25.14
N PRO A 509 10.96 -22.16 25.93
CA PRO A 509 10.70 -21.10 26.90
C PRO A 509 11.78 -21.05 27.98
N GLY A 510 12.25 -19.85 28.32
CA GLY A 510 13.33 -19.67 29.29
C GLY A 510 14.70 -20.13 28.82
N GLU A 511 14.85 -20.56 27.56
CA GLU A 511 16.13 -20.92 26.98
C GLU A 511 16.92 -19.65 26.61
N ALA A 512 18.23 -19.66 26.89
CA ALA A 512 19.12 -18.60 26.44
C ALA A 512 19.55 -18.85 25.00
N HIS A 513 19.73 -17.80 24.22
CA HIS A 513 20.14 -17.92 22.83
C HIS A 513 21.05 -16.74 22.44
N GLU A 514 22.08 -16.98 21.63
CA GLU A 514 23.13 -15.98 21.31
C GLU A 514 22.53 -14.65 20.80
N ARG A 515 21.50 -14.75 19.95
CA ARG A 515 20.83 -13.57 19.35
C ARG A 515 19.77 -12.94 20.24
N LEU A 516 19.26 -13.66 21.23
CA LEU A 516 18.12 -13.22 22.07
C LEU A 516 18.55 -12.83 23.48
N GLY A 517 19.76 -13.19 23.91
CA GLY A 517 20.28 -12.99 25.26
C GLY A 517 19.89 -14.10 26.23
N THR A 518 19.95 -13.79 27.52
CA THR A 518 19.60 -14.73 28.60
C THR A 518 18.14 -15.17 28.52
N GLY A 519 17.85 -16.40 28.93
CA GLY A 519 16.47 -16.89 29.02
C GLY A 519 15.64 -16.11 30.05
N ILE A 520 14.35 -15.91 29.75
CA ILE A 520 13.36 -15.41 30.71
C ILE A 520 12.40 -16.56 30.99
N THR A 521 12.32 -17.01 32.25
CA THR A 521 11.47 -18.14 32.66
C THR A 521 10.03 -17.97 32.14
N ASP A 522 9.47 -19.04 31.58
CA ASP A 522 8.12 -19.08 31.00
C ASP A 522 7.84 -18.01 29.91
N ALA A 523 8.87 -17.65 29.15
CA ALA A 523 8.76 -16.72 28.04
C ALA A 523 9.62 -17.12 26.84
N VAL A 524 9.11 -16.80 25.66
CA VAL A 524 9.79 -16.82 24.36
C VAL A 524 9.65 -15.42 23.76
N VAL A 525 10.76 -14.70 23.61
CA VAL A 525 10.77 -13.29 23.20
C VAL A 525 11.66 -13.11 21.98
N LEU A 526 11.05 -12.84 20.81
CA LEU A 526 11.78 -12.73 19.54
C LEU A 526 11.58 -11.36 18.88
N SER A 527 12.66 -10.61 18.80
CA SER A 527 12.74 -9.35 18.05
C SER A 527 14.20 -9.06 17.70
N ALA A 528 14.52 -7.85 17.24
CA ALA A 528 15.88 -7.46 16.91
C ALA A 528 16.22 -6.03 17.37
N GLY A 529 17.49 -5.80 17.72
CA GLY A 529 18.02 -4.50 18.12
C GLY A 529 17.30 -3.90 19.33
N GLY A 530 17.14 -2.57 19.35
CA GLY A 530 16.48 -1.87 20.45
C GLY A 530 15.03 -2.31 20.73
N ARG A 531 14.33 -2.89 19.75
CA ARG A 531 12.99 -3.48 19.96
C ARG A 531 13.06 -4.71 20.86
N LEU A 532 14.07 -5.57 20.65
CA LEU A 532 14.32 -6.74 21.49
C LEU A 532 14.70 -6.32 22.91
N GLU A 533 15.59 -5.35 23.04
CA GLU A 533 16.01 -4.82 24.34
C GLU A 533 14.80 -4.30 25.14
N GLU A 534 13.97 -3.47 24.52
CA GLU A 534 12.79 -2.90 25.16
C GLU A 534 11.74 -3.98 25.47
N LEU A 535 11.46 -4.90 24.54
CA LEU A 535 10.48 -5.97 24.78
C LEU A 535 10.93 -6.88 25.93
N ARG A 536 12.20 -7.28 25.96
CA ARG A 536 12.77 -8.07 27.06
C ARG A 536 12.71 -7.32 28.38
N ARG A 537 13.03 -6.02 28.38
CA ARG A 537 12.93 -5.16 29.58
C ARG A 537 11.50 -5.17 30.12
N ARG A 538 10.51 -4.97 29.26
CA ARG A 538 9.09 -4.96 29.64
C ARG A 538 8.61 -6.31 30.16
N VAL A 539 8.93 -7.40 29.46
CA VAL A 539 8.58 -8.76 29.89
C VAL A 539 9.21 -9.08 31.24
N THR A 540 10.47 -8.71 31.45
CA THR A 540 11.16 -8.92 32.73
C THR A 540 10.57 -8.06 33.86
N GLU A 541 10.28 -6.77 33.60
CA GLU A 541 9.70 -5.86 34.59
C GLU A 541 8.29 -6.29 35.03
N LYS A 542 7.51 -6.84 34.10
CA LYS A 542 6.13 -7.27 34.32
C LYS A 542 5.99 -8.77 34.58
N HIS A 543 7.09 -9.52 34.68
CA HIS A 543 7.05 -10.97 34.91
C HIS A 543 6.23 -11.29 36.17
N GLY A 544 5.31 -12.27 36.06
CA GLY A 544 4.34 -12.64 37.09
C GLY A 544 3.15 -11.70 37.23
N LYS A 545 3.07 -10.65 36.41
CA LYS A 545 2.00 -9.65 36.41
C LYS A 545 1.33 -9.48 35.04
N ILE A 546 1.72 -10.25 34.03
CA ILE A 546 1.19 -10.09 32.67
C ILE A 546 -0.22 -10.68 32.59
N ASP A 547 -1.20 -9.82 32.33
CA ASP A 547 -2.56 -10.16 31.88
C ASP A 547 -2.75 -9.75 30.41
N ALA A 548 -3.98 -9.85 29.88
CA ALA A 548 -4.27 -9.48 28.49
C ALA A 548 -3.99 -7.99 28.19
N GLU A 549 -4.26 -7.09 29.14
CA GLU A 549 -4.01 -5.65 28.96
C GLU A 549 -2.51 -5.37 28.90
N ILE A 550 -1.74 -5.94 29.82
CA ILE A 550 -0.28 -5.82 29.83
C ILE A 550 0.32 -6.49 28.60
N ALA A 551 -0.19 -7.64 28.16
CA ALA A 551 0.27 -8.31 26.95
C ALA A 551 0.03 -7.45 25.69
N MET A 552 -1.12 -6.75 25.58
CA MET A 552 -1.34 -5.77 24.51
C MET A 552 -0.37 -4.57 24.63
N TRP A 553 -0.07 -4.12 25.85
CA TRP A 553 0.90 -3.05 26.09
C TRP A 553 2.34 -3.45 25.72
N LEU A 554 2.73 -4.73 25.86
CA LEU A 554 4.06 -5.21 25.43
C LEU A 554 4.31 -4.93 23.94
N MET A 555 3.27 -4.99 23.10
CA MET A 555 3.33 -4.68 21.66
C MET A 555 3.33 -3.18 21.33
N SER A 556 3.19 -2.29 22.32
CA SER A 556 3.18 -0.85 22.09
C SER A 556 4.56 -0.32 21.65
N ARG A 557 4.59 0.88 21.04
CA ARG A 557 5.85 1.54 20.68
C ARG A 557 6.77 1.72 21.91
N PRO A 558 8.11 1.61 21.78
CA PRO A 558 8.85 1.43 20.54
C PRO A 558 9.09 -0.04 20.15
N VAL A 559 8.43 -1.04 20.77
CA VAL A 559 8.52 -2.43 20.31
C VAL A 559 7.90 -2.55 18.91
N ALA A 560 6.71 -2.00 18.72
CA ALA A 560 6.15 -1.75 17.40
C ALA A 560 6.82 -0.55 16.70
N MET A 561 7.00 -0.65 15.38
CA MET A 561 7.55 0.43 14.55
C MET A 561 6.48 1.43 14.11
N GLN A 562 6.88 2.51 13.40
CA GLN A 562 5.92 3.44 12.78
C GLN A 562 5.16 2.80 11.61
N SER A 563 5.77 1.76 11.03
CA SER A 563 5.17 0.87 10.03
C SER A 563 4.31 -0.22 10.67
N ASN A 564 3.92 -0.14 11.94
CA ASN A 564 3.15 -1.22 12.53
C ASN A 564 1.73 -1.27 11.92
N LEU A 565 1.49 -2.30 11.08
CA LEU A 565 0.31 -2.42 10.23
C LEU A 565 -0.84 -3.15 10.93
N HIS A 566 -0.54 -4.17 11.72
CA HIS A 566 -1.51 -4.76 12.64
C HIS A 566 -0.82 -5.43 13.84
N ASN A 567 -1.52 -5.50 14.97
CA ASN A 567 -1.15 -6.27 16.14
C ASN A 567 -2.23 -7.31 16.43
N VAL A 568 -1.79 -8.50 16.84
CA VAL A 568 -2.70 -9.55 17.33
C VAL A 568 -2.17 -10.11 18.63
N LEU A 569 -3.03 -10.14 19.65
CA LEU A 569 -2.83 -10.94 20.85
C LEU A 569 -3.74 -12.16 20.78
N PHE A 570 -3.17 -13.35 20.65
CA PHE A 570 -3.91 -14.61 20.78
C PHE A 570 -3.93 -15.07 22.24
N VAL A 571 -5.08 -15.60 22.65
CA VAL A 571 -5.29 -16.31 23.92
C VAL A 571 -5.78 -17.73 23.59
N PRO A 572 -4.88 -18.65 23.17
CA PRO A 572 -5.30 -19.83 22.43
C PRO A 572 -6.16 -20.81 23.21
N ALA A 573 -5.89 -20.97 24.51
CA ALA A 573 -6.68 -21.80 25.41
C ALA A 573 -8.15 -21.36 25.49
N GLN A 574 -8.40 -20.06 25.30
CA GLN A 574 -9.74 -19.47 25.37
C GLN A 574 -10.35 -19.24 23.98
N GLN A 575 -9.62 -19.53 22.90
CA GLN A 575 -10.04 -19.25 21.52
C GLN A 575 -10.37 -17.76 21.26
N ILE A 576 -9.72 -16.86 22.01
CA ILE A 576 -9.89 -15.41 21.90
C ILE A 576 -8.70 -14.81 21.17
N LEU A 577 -8.95 -13.75 20.42
CA LEU A 577 -7.91 -12.87 19.90
C LEU A 577 -8.31 -11.38 20.06
N TYR A 578 -7.30 -10.54 20.27
CA TYR A 578 -7.45 -9.09 20.26
C TYR A 578 -6.70 -8.53 19.06
N VAL A 579 -7.40 -7.82 18.18
CA VAL A 579 -6.84 -7.35 16.91
C VAL A 579 -6.84 -5.82 16.88
N ALA A 580 -5.74 -5.21 16.50
CA ALA A 580 -5.67 -3.79 16.14
C ALA A 580 -5.06 -3.64 14.74
N ASN A 581 -5.66 -2.80 13.90
CA ASN A 581 -5.16 -2.48 12.55
C ASN A 581 -4.74 -1.01 12.49
N ALA A 582 -3.73 -0.70 11.69
CA ALA A 582 -3.30 0.68 11.48
C ALA A 582 -4.41 1.51 10.84
N GLY A 583 -4.50 2.77 11.24
CA GLY A 583 -5.31 3.76 10.54
C GLY A 583 -4.47 4.55 9.53
N HIS A 584 -5.12 5.46 8.80
CA HIS A 584 -4.45 6.35 7.84
C HIS A 584 -3.46 7.35 8.47
N GLY A 585 -3.50 7.55 9.80
CA GLY A 585 -2.65 8.50 10.51
C GLY A 585 -1.94 7.94 11.74
N LYS A 586 -2.19 6.68 12.10
CA LYS A 586 -1.64 6.05 13.31
C LYS A 586 -1.31 4.58 13.06
N PRO A 587 -0.17 4.07 13.56
CA PRO A 587 0.14 2.65 13.51
C PRO A 587 -0.83 1.84 14.40
N ALA A 588 -0.92 0.52 14.16
CA ALA A 588 -1.83 -0.36 14.90
C ALA A 588 -1.60 -0.36 16.42
N ALA A 589 -0.35 -0.20 16.87
CA ALA A 589 0.03 -0.09 18.28
C ALA A 589 -0.58 1.12 19.00
N GLU A 590 -1.12 2.10 18.27
CA GLU A 590 -1.82 3.27 18.80
C GLU A 590 -3.33 3.24 18.53
N MET A 591 -3.82 2.11 18.00
CA MET A 591 -5.23 1.88 17.68
C MET A 591 -5.87 0.97 18.73
N PRO A 592 -7.19 1.10 18.98
CA PRO A 592 -7.88 0.23 19.91
C PRO A 592 -7.88 -1.22 19.41
N TYR A 593 -7.74 -2.16 20.35
CA TYR A 593 -7.88 -3.57 20.09
C TYR A 593 -9.35 -3.99 20.17
N VAL A 594 -9.80 -4.78 19.19
CA VAL A 594 -11.12 -5.41 19.18
C VAL A 594 -10.99 -6.86 19.59
N ARG A 595 -11.79 -7.26 20.59
CA ARG A 595 -11.83 -8.65 21.07
C ARG A 595 -12.75 -9.48 20.16
N LEU A 596 -12.23 -10.59 19.67
CA LEU A 596 -12.95 -11.57 18.87
C LEU A 596 -12.89 -12.94 19.55
N ASP A 597 -13.97 -13.70 19.42
CA ASP A 597 -14.09 -15.05 19.94
C ASP A 597 -14.29 -16.02 18.77
N LEU A 598 -13.26 -16.84 18.50
CA LEU A 598 -13.24 -17.72 17.33
C LEU A 598 -14.38 -18.74 17.41
N GLN A 599 -14.64 -19.32 18.57
CA GLN A 599 -15.68 -20.33 18.71
C GLN A 599 -17.07 -19.73 18.49
N GLN A 600 -17.32 -18.53 19.06
CA GLN A 600 -18.57 -17.81 18.83
C GLN A 600 -18.79 -17.48 17.35
N LEU A 601 -17.76 -17.03 16.64
CA LEU A 601 -17.84 -16.71 15.22
C LEU A 601 -18.04 -17.96 14.36
N LEU A 602 -17.35 -19.06 14.69
CA LEU A 602 -17.52 -20.34 14.02
C LEU A 602 -18.94 -20.92 14.18
N ASN A 603 -19.61 -20.64 15.30
CA ASN A 603 -20.98 -21.08 15.53
C ASN A 603 -22.01 -20.30 14.68
N GLN A 604 -21.60 -19.22 14.01
CA GLN A 604 -22.46 -18.46 13.10
C GLN A 604 -22.50 -19.06 11.69
N ILE A 605 -21.59 -19.98 11.37
CA ILE A 605 -21.59 -20.69 10.09
C ILE A 605 -22.82 -21.62 10.06
N PRO A 606 -23.63 -21.61 8.97
CA PRO A 606 -24.82 -22.44 8.85
C PRO A 606 -24.55 -23.93 9.14
N ALA A 607 -25.48 -24.60 9.81
CA ALA A 607 -25.30 -26.01 10.22
C ALA A 607 -25.29 -26.99 9.04
N ASP A 608 -25.94 -26.63 7.94
CA ASP A 608 -25.92 -27.33 6.65
C ASP A 608 -24.62 -27.12 5.86
N ALA A 609 -23.75 -26.20 6.33
CA ALA A 609 -22.39 -26.02 5.85
C ALA A 609 -21.35 -26.82 6.66
N SER A 610 -21.79 -27.69 7.58
CA SER A 610 -20.92 -28.67 8.23
C SER A 610 -20.51 -29.79 7.26
N PRO A 611 -19.27 -30.29 7.34
CA PRO A 611 -18.78 -31.35 6.45
C PRO A 611 -19.59 -32.65 6.55
#